data_AF-A0A562LJW4-F1
#
_entry.id   AF-A0A562LJW4-F1
#
_cell.length_a   1.000
_cell.length_b   1.000
_cell.length_c   1.000
_cell.angle_alpha   90.00
_cell.angle_beta   90.00
_cell.angle_gamma   90.00
#
_symmetry.space_group_name_H-M   'P 1'
#
loop_
_entity.id
_entity.type
_entity.pdbx_description
1 polymer ?
#
loop_
_entity_poly.entity_id
_entity_poly.type
_entity_poly.pdbx_seq_one_letter_code
_entity_poly.pdbx_strand_id
1 'polypeptide(L)'
;MSKSTSPVNGGAMPSATLTIANLTDEQTGRLNRDVYQALVRREAMRTFGSTAPRYLRQAAKLYRDHVAQQLTAWRQRHGLAVSTSLVSAYGRPQQGVRRSTF
;
A
#
# COMPACT_ATOMS: atom_id res chain seq x y z
N MET A 1 41.67 11.95 34.50
CA MET A 1 40.38 12.30 33.87
C MET A 1 39.92 11.13 33.00
N SER A 2 39.14 10.21 33.57
CA SER A 2 38.67 9.02 32.86
C SER A 2 37.43 9.36 32.04
N LYS A 3 37.55 9.26 30.73
CA LYS A 3 36.48 9.51 29.76
C LYS A 3 35.48 8.36 29.86
N SER A 4 34.41 8.54 30.64
CA SER A 4 33.31 7.59 30.73
C SER A 4 32.53 7.63 29.42
N THR A 5 32.87 6.75 28.48
CA THR A 5 32.04 6.45 27.32
C THR A 5 30.88 5.58 27.79
N SER A 6 29.75 6.20 28.08
CA SER A 6 28.49 5.48 28.28
C SER A 6 28.15 4.72 26.98
N PRO A 7 27.99 3.39 27.01
CA PRO A 7 27.48 2.67 25.85
C PRO A 7 26.03 3.12 25.67
N VAL A 8 25.76 3.84 24.58
CA VAL A 8 24.39 4.08 24.12
C VAL A 8 23.85 2.72 23.75
N ASN A 9 23.06 2.14 24.64
CA ASN A 9 22.33 0.90 24.41
C ASN A 9 21.72 0.96 23.02
N GLY A 10 22.13 0.03 22.16
CA GLY A 10 21.47 -0.28 20.90
C GLY A 10 20.08 -0.83 21.18
N GLY A 11 19.18 0.04 21.65
CA GLY A 11 17.76 -0.22 21.67
C GLY A 11 17.39 -0.60 20.24
N ALA A 12 16.83 -1.80 20.09
CA ALA A 12 16.38 -2.32 18.81
C ALA A 12 15.73 -1.17 18.04
N MET A 13 16.38 -0.75 16.94
CA MET A 13 15.81 0.24 16.05
C MET A 13 14.39 -0.26 15.78
N PRO A 14 13.32 0.47 16.16
CA PRO A 14 11.99 0.01 15.82
C PRO A 14 12.08 -0.21 14.33
N SER A 15 11.78 -1.43 13.89
CA SER A 15 11.71 -1.73 12.47
C SER A 15 10.57 -0.83 11.98
N ALA A 16 10.92 0.41 11.63
CA ALA A 16 10.04 1.43 11.07
C ALA A 16 9.78 1.04 9.61
N THR A 17 9.57 -0.25 9.40
CA THR A 17 9.01 -0.82 8.21
C THR A 17 7.56 -0.36 8.24
N LEU A 18 7.35 0.86 7.77
CA LEU A 18 6.05 1.39 7.41
C LEU A 18 5.54 0.51 6.28
N THR A 19 4.86 -0.56 6.68
CA THR A 19 4.16 -1.45 5.78
C THR A 19 2.79 -0.85 5.49
N ILE A 20 2.21 -1.28 4.38
CA ILE A 20 0.84 -0.91 4.01
C ILE A 20 -0.12 -1.24 5.16
N ALA A 21 0.16 -2.31 5.93
CA ALA A 21 -0.59 -2.76 7.10
C ALA A 21 -0.87 -1.67 8.15
N ASN A 22 0.03 -0.69 8.27
CA ASN A 22 -0.01 0.33 9.32
C ASN A 22 -0.43 1.72 8.80
N LEU A 23 -1.02 1.79 7.61
CA LEU A 23 -1.38 3.06 6.98
C LEU A 23 -2.66 3.69 7.54
N THR A 24 -3.53 2.88 8.13
CA THR A 24 -4.81 3.34 8.68
C THR A 24 -4.67 3.54 10.18
N ASP A 25 -4.95 4.75 10.66
CA ASP A 25 -5.03 5.05 12.09
C ASP A 25 -6.12 4.19 12.74
N GLU A 26 -5.76 3.45 13.79
CA GLU A 26 -6.66 2.51 14.46
C GLU A 26 -7.80 3.21 15.21
N GLN A 27 -7.60 4.45 15.69
CA GLN A 27 -8.63 5.18 16.43
C GLN A 27 -9.57 5.91 15.46
N THR A 28 -9.04 6.50 14.41
CA THR A 28 -9.82 7.40 13.53
C THR A 28 -10.20 6.79 12.18
N GLY A 29 -9.61 5.65 11.81
CA GLY A 29 -9.77 5.05 10.49
C GLY A 29 -9.18 5.89 9.36
N ARG A 30 -8.42 6.95 9.68
CA ARG A 30 -7.84 7.85 8.68
C ARG A 30 -6.59 7.24 8.05
N LEU A 31 -6.53 7.30 6.73
CA LEU A 31 -5.34 6.91 5.98
C LEU A 31 -4.25 7.98 6.08
N ASN A 32 -3.03 7.57 6.45
CA ASN A 32 -1.86 8.43 6.33
C ASN A 32 -1.46 8.58 4.85
N ARG A 33 -1.92 9.68 4.24
CA ARG A 33 -1.75 9.95 2.81
C ARG A 33 -0.29 10.16 2.42
N ASP A 34 0.53 10.76 3.27
CA ASP A 34 1.92 11.08 2.95
C ASP A 34 2.75 9.80 2.88
N VAL A 35 2.55 8.89 3.84
CA VAL A 35 3.20 7.57 3.83
C VAL A 35 2.72 6.74 2.64
N TYR A 36 1.42 6.75 2.34
CA TYR A 36 0.89 6.07 1.15
C TYR A 36 1.55 6.59 -0.14
N GLN A 37 1.68 7.91 -0.30
CA GLN A 37 2.33 8.49 -1.48
C GLN A 37 3.82 8.12 -1.55
N ALA A 38 4.53 8.12 -0.43
CA ALA A 38 5.94 7.70 -0.38
C ALA A 38 6.11 6.23 -0.81
N LEU A 39 5.22 5.34 -0.36
CA LEU A 39 5.22 3.93 -0.78
C LEU A 39 4.94 3.79 -2.28
N VAL A 40 3.96 4.50 -2.82
CA VAL A 40 3.66 4.50 -4.26
C VAL A 40 4.85 4.99 -5.07
N ARG A 41 5.54 6.05 -4.63
CA ARG A 41 6.73 6.58 -5.30
C ARG A 41 7.90 5.59 -5.25
N ARG A 42 8.14 4.97 -4.09
CA ARG A 42 9.16 3.93 -3.94
C ARG A 42 8.90 2.76 -4.87
N GLU A 43 7.66 2.31 -4.97
CA GLU A 43 7.28 1.21 -5.86
C GLU A 43 7.39 1.60 -7.34
N ALA A 44 6.99 2.82 -7.70
CA ALA A 44 7.15 3.32 -9.07
C ALA A 44 8.64 3.39 -9.47
N MET A 45 9.51 3.88 -8.58
CA MET A 45 10.96 3.86 -8.81
C MET A 45 11.52 2.44 -8.89
N ARG A 46 11.10 1.55 -8.00
CA ARG A 46 11.56 0.16 -7.96
C ARG A 46 11.21 -0.60 -9.25
N THR A 47 10.00 -0.41 -9.76
CA THR A 47 9.47 -1.21 -10.87
C THR A 47 9.72 -0.58 -12.24
N PHE A 48 9.70 0.76 -12.34
CA PHE A 48 9.79 1.46 -13.61
C PHE A 48 11.00 2.40 -13.70
N GLY A 49 11.79 2.56 -12.64
CA GLY A 49 12.89 3.53 -12.59
C GLY A 49 12.45 4.98 -12.73
N SER A 50 11.16 5.29 -12.53
CA SER A 50 10.61 6.61 -12.79
C SER A 50 9.36 6.90 -11.96
N THR A 51 9.24 8.15 -11.51
CA THR A 51 8.05 8.70 -10.82
C THR A 51 7.12 9.48 -11.75
N ALA A 52 7.19 9.25 -13.07
CA ALA A 52 6.26 9.88 -14.00
C ALA A 52 4.79 9.58 -13.62
N PRO A 53 3.84 10.50 -13.88
CA PRO A 53 2.45 10.35 -13.42
C PRO A 53 1.75 9.05 -13.86
N ARG A 54 2.16 8.47 -15.00
CA ARG A 54 1.65 7.16 -15.46
C ARG A 54 2.09 6.00 -14.57
N TYR A 55 3.35 6.01 -14.12
CA TYR A 55 3.93 4.97 -13.29
C TYR A 55 3.46 5.06 -11.85
N LEU A 56 3.28 6.28 -11.32
CA LEU A 56 2.61 6.47 -10.02
C LEU A 56 1.19 5.92 -10.04
N ARG A 57 0.44 6.13 -11.12
CA ARG A 57 -0.91 5.56 -11.28
C ARG A 57 -0.88 4.03 -11.34
N GLN A 58 0.09 3.43 -12.02
CA GLN A 58 0.24 1.98 -12.08
C GLN A 58 0.66 1.39 -10.74
N ALA A 59 1.67 1.97 -10.07
CA ALA A 59 2.12 1.55 -8.75
C ALA A 59 1.02 1.70 -7.68
N ALA A 60 0.23 2.78 -7.73
CA ALA A 60 -0.88 2.98 -6.81
C ALA A 60 -1.94 1.88 -6.89
N LYS A 61 -2.14 1.26 -8.07
CA LYS A 61 -3.10 0.15 -8.21
C LYS A 61 -2.74 -1.05 -7.32
N LEU A 62 -1.45 -1.33 -7.14
CA LEU A 62 -0.99 -2.45 -6.31
C LEU A 62 -1.43 -2.33 -4.85
N TYR A 63 -1.56 -1.09 -4.35
CA TYR A 63 -1.81 -0.83 -2.93
C TYR A 63 -3.24 -0.41 -2.63
N ARG A 64 -4.03 -0.06 -3.66
CA ARG A 64 -5.43 0.38 -3.49
C ARG A 64 -6.29 -0.68 -2.83
N ASP A 65 -6.16 -1.94 -3.24
CA ASP A 65 -6.99 -3.02 -2.73
C ASP A 65 -6.68 -3.30 -1.26
N HIS A 66 -5.40 -3.29 -0.87
CA HIS A 66 -5.01 -3.43 0.53
C HIS A 66 -5.51 -2.29 1.42
N VAL A 67 -5.44 -1.04 0.95
CA VAL A 67 -5.98 0.11 1.70
C VAL A 67 -7.50 -0.04 1.87
N ALA A 68 -8.21 -0.45 0.82
CA ALA A 68 -9.65 -0.68 0.88
C ALA A 68 -10.02 -1.80 1.87
N GLN A 69 -9.26 -2.90 1.89
CA GLN A 69 -9.44 -4.00 2.84
C GLN A 69 -9.24 -3.54 4.28
N GLN A 70 -8.21 -2.74 4.57
CA GLN A 70 -7.95 -2.23 5.92
C GLN A 70 -9.05 -1.32 6.42
N LEU A 71 -9.49 -0.37 5.59
CA LEU A 71 -10.60 0.52 5.94
C LEU A 71 -11.88 -0.29 6.21
N THR A 72 -12.12 -1.31 5.40
CA THR A 72 -13.26 -2.22 5.57
C THR A 72 -13.19 -2.97 6.89
N ALA A 73 -12.05 -3.58 7.20
CA ALA A 73 -11.83 -4.28 8.46
C ALA A 73 -11.97 -3.35 9.66
N TRP A 74 -11.43 -2.13 9.57
CA TRP A 74 -11.58 -1.11 10.62
C TRP A 74 -13.06 -0.76 10.85
N ARG A 75 -13.83 -0.51 9.77
CA ARG A 75 -15.27 -0.21 9.85
C ARG A 75 -16.06 -1.35 10.48
N GLN A 76 -15.79 -2.60 10.09
CA GLN A 76 -16.44 -3.78 10.65
C GLN A 76 -16.20 -3.91 12.16
N ARG A 77 -14.97 -3.68 12.63
CA ARG A 77 -14.63 -3.72 14.06
C ARG A 77 -15.35 -2.65 14.89
N HIS A 78 -15.69 -1.52 14.28
CA HIS A 78 -16.35 -0.40 14.93
C HIS A 78 -17.87 -0.36 14.69
N GLY A 79 -18.46 -1.44 14.15
CA GLY A 79 -19.91 -1.53 13.91
C GLY A 79 -20.44 -0.56 12.86
N LEU A 80 -19.56 0.01 12.02
CA LEU A 80 -19.96 0.90 10.94
C LEU A 80 -20.47 0.08 9.75
N ALA A 81 -21.58 0.51 9.15
CA ALA A 81 -22.15 -0.17 7.99
C ALA A 81 -21.14 -0.22 6.82
N VAL A 82 -20.85 -1.43 6.36
CA VAL A 82 -20.04 -1.67 5.16
C VAL A 82 -20.95 -2.26 4.09
N SER A 83 -21.17 -1.50 3.03
CA SER A 83 -21.79 -2.02 1.81
C SER A 83 -20.67 -2.35 0.82
N THR A 84 -20.55 -3.63 0.47
CA THR A 84 -19.64 -4.09 -0.59
C THR A 84 -20.43 -4.27 -1.88
N SER A 85 -20.13 -3.46 -2.89
CA SER A 85 -20.68 -3.66 -4.23
C SER A 85 -19.69 -4.48 -5.07
N LEU A 86 -20.16 -5.60 -5.64
CA LEU A 86 -19.40 -6.36 -6.61
C LEU A 86 -19.32 -5.57 -7.91
N VAL A 87 -18.14 -5.05 -8.23
CA VAL A 87 -17.87 -4.44 -9.54
C VAL A 87 -17.36 -5.55 -10.45
N SER A 88 -18.22 -6.00 -11.37
CA SER A 88 -17.78 -6.89 -12.45
C SER A 88 -16.76 -6.15 -13.33
N ALA A 89 -15.66 -6.81 -13.69
CA ALA A 89 -14.68 -6.23 -14.59
C ALA A 89 -15.36 -5.92 -15.93
N TYR A 90 -15.39 -4.64 -16.31
CA TYR A 90 -15.96 -4.23 -17.59
C TYR A 90 -15.01 -4.69 -18.70
N GLY A 91 -15.44 -5.70 -19.46
CA GLY A 91 -14.71 -6.23 -20.61
C GLY A 91 -14.96 -7.74 -20.78
N ARG A 92 -15.42 -8.16 -21.96
CA ARG A 92 -15.37 -9.58 -22.31
C ARG A 92 -13.89 -10.00 -22.30
N PRO A 93 -13.50 -11.12 -21.69
CA PRO A 93 -12.19 -11.69 -21.95
C PRO A 93 -12.09 -11.84 -23.47
N GLN A 94 -11.09 -11.21 -24.09
CA GLN A 94 -10.70 -11.57 -25.45
C GLN A 94 -10.27 -13.04 -25.37
N GLN A 95 -11.22 -13.95 -25.59
CA GLN A 95 -10.93 -15.33 -25.90
C GLN A 95 -9.96 -15.27 -27.06
N GLY A 96 -8.73 -15.68 -26.79
CA GLY A 96 -7.62 -15.58 -27.73
C GLY A 96 -8.09 -16.10 -29.07
N VAL A 97 -8.18 -15.19 -30.04
CA VAL A 97 -8.16 -15.57 -31.44
C VAL A 97 -6.81 -16.28 -31.59
N ARG A 98 -6.86 -17.61 -31.54
CA ARG A 98 -5.80 -18.48 -32.06
C ARG A 98 -5.54 -17.96 -33.47
N ARG A 99 -4.52 -17.13 -33.63
CA ARG A 99 -3.90 -16.91 -34.94
C ARG A 99 -3.30 -18.26 -35.30
N SER A 100 -4.06 -19.04 -36.04
CA SER A 100 -3.55 -20.17 -36.80
C SER A 100 -2.50 -19.60 -37.74
N THR A 101 -1.23 -19.75 -37.37
CA THR A 101 -0.15 -19.66 -38.35
C THR A 101 -0.27 -20.89 -39.22
N PHE A 102 -0.66 -20.67 -40.47
CA PHE A 102 -0.38 -21.61 -41.56
C PHE A 102 1.11 -21.95 -41.60
#